data_AF-A0A6P5GIL2-F1
#
_entry.id   AF-A0A6P5GIL2-F1
#
_cell.length_a   1.000
_cell.length_b   1.000
_cell.length_c   1.000
_cell.angle_alpha   90.00
_cell.angle_beta   90.00
_cell.angle_gamma   90.00
#
_symmetry.space_group_name_H-M   'P 1'
#
loop_
_entity.id
_entity.type
_entity.pdbx_description
1 polymer ?
#
loop_
_entity_poly.entity_id
_entity_poly.type
_entity_poly.pdbx_seq_one_letter_code
_entity_poly.pdbx_strand_id
1 'polypeptide(L)'
;MNAPDRYERFVVPEGTKKVSYERDTKIVNAASFTIEREDHTIGNILRMQLHRDPNVLFAGYKLPHPLQYKIIVRIHTTSQSSPTQAYNQAIDDLDKELQHLKKAFESGFMLLQSVVEEERRKNKKIIWFKTQEHDALCAVL
;
A
#
# COMPACT_ATOMS: atom_id res chain seq x y z
N MET A 1 28.39 21.69 4.79
CA MET A 1 27.56 20.48 4.70
C MET A 1 26.45 20.62 5.73
N ASN A 2 25.26 21.07 5.32
CA ASN A 2 24.11 21.25 6.23
C ASN A 2 22.92 20.39 5.80
N ALA A 3 23.17 19.33 5.04
CA ALA A 3 22.13 18.40 4.63
C ALA A 3 21.84 17.44 5.80
N PRO A 4 20.57 17.26 6.19
CA PRO A 4 20.21 16.27 7.20
C PRO A 4 20.47 14.85 6.69
N ASP A 5 20.62 13.91 7.62
CA ASP A 5 20.88 12.52 7.27
C ASP A 5 19.66 11.85 6.64
N ARG A 6 19.91 10.93 5.70
CA ARG A 6 18.83 10.30 4.91
C ARG A 6 17.89 9.43 5.75
N TYR A 7 18.39 8.83 6.83
CA TYR A 7 17.59 7.96 7.69
C TYR A 7 16.53 8.72 8.48
N GLU A 8 16.73 10.02 8.71
CA GLU A 8 15.75 10.88 9.39
C GLU A 8 14.41 10.96 8.65
N ARG A 9 14.33 10.50 7.40
CA ARG A 9 13.08 10.50 6.63
C ARG A 9 12.06 9.50 7.17
N PHE A 10 12.52 8.36 7.66
CA PHE A 10 11.66 7.22 8.03
C PHE A 10 11.87 6.74 9.47
N VAL A 11 13.02 7.04 10.09
CA VAL A 11 13.28 6.66 11.47
C VAL A 11 12.70 7.70 12.43
N VAL A 12 11.81 7.25 13.32
CA VAL A 12 11.29 8.09 14.40
C VAL A 12 12.35 8.21 15.50
N PRO A 13 12.73 9.42 15.92
CA PRO A 13 13.69 9.61 17.00
C PRO A 13 13.14 9.11 18.35
N GLU A 14 14.04 8.67 19.23
CA GLU A 14 13.68 8.18 20.55
C GLU A 14 12.92 9.26 21.34
N GLY A 15 11.81 8.87 21.98
CA GLY A 15 10.95 9.77 22.76
C GLY A 15 9.80 10.43 21.98
N THR A 16 9.75 10.31 20.66
CA THR A 16 8.64 10.85 19.86
C THR A 16 7.63 9.75 19.50
N LYS A 17 6.33 10.01 19.66
CA LYS A 17 5.27 9.09 19.22
C LYS A 17 5.08 9.20 17.70
N LYS A 18 4.89 8.06 17.02
CA LYS A 18 4.62 8.02 15.58
C LYS A 18 3.37 8.80 15.18
N VAL A 19 2.31 8.69 15.98
CA VAL A 19 1.04 9.38 15.77
C VAL A 19 0.69 10.17 17.03
N SER A 20 0.40 11.46 16.87
CA SER A 20 -0.20 12.29 17.91
C SER A 20 -1.63 12.68 17.51
N TYR A 21 -2.48 12.83 18.51
CA TYR A 21 -3.90 13.15 18.35
C TYR A 21 -4.21 14.46 19.06
N GLU A 22 -4.73 15.42 18.31
CA GLU A 22 -5.13 16.73 18.82
C GLU A 22 -6.58 17.01 18.42
N ARG A 23 -7.44 17.24 19.42
CA ARG A 23 -8.82 17.65 19.16
C ARG A 23 -8.87 19.15 18.85
N ASP A 24 -9.64 19.51 17.82
CA ASP A 24 -9.89 20.92 17.52
C ASP A 24 -10.89 21.47 18.54
N THR A 25 -10.63 22.65 19.07
CA THR A 25 -11.53 23.35 20.01
C THR A 25 -12.51 24.26 19.29
N LYS A 26 -12.22 24.63 18.02
CA LYS A 26 -13.02 25.60 17.27
C LYS A 26 -14.17 24.95 16.50
N ILE A 27 -14.00 23.70 16.09
CA ILE A 27 -14.96 22.96 15.28
C ILE A 27 -15.38 21.71 16.05
N VAL A 28 -16.68 21.51 16.19
CA VAL A 28 -17.25 20.31 16.81
C VAL A 28 -16.91 19.07 16.00
N ASN A 29 -16.54 17.97 16.67
CA ASN A 29 -16.18 16.70 16.02
C ASN A 29 -15.11 16.84 14.93
N ALA A 30 -14.14 17.74 15.14
CA ALA A 30 -12.94 17.83 14.32
C ALA A 30 -11.70 17.42 15.12
N ALA A 31 -10.81 16.68 14.49
CA ALA A 31 -9.52 16.31 15.05
C ALA A 31 -8.41 16.38 14.00
N SER A 32 -7.20 16.61 14.50
CA SER A 32 -5.98 16.60 13.72
C SER A 32 -5.08 15.47 14.21
N PHE A 33 -4.65 14.61 13.29
CA PHE A 33 -3.67 13.56 13.51
C PHE A 33 -2.34 14.01 12.90
N THR A 34 -1.29 14.08 13.71
CA THR A 34 0.06 14.32 13.20
C THR A 34 0.78 12.98 13.14
N ILE A 35 1.22 12.61 11.93
CA ILE A 35 1.96 11.38 11.69
C ILE A 35 3.39 11.78 11.35
N GLU A 36 4.31 11.35 12.20
CA GLU A 36 5.74 11.63 12.08
C GLU A 36 6.40 10.65 11.10
N ARG A 37 7.36 11.15 10.34
CA ARG A 37 8.18 10.38 9.38
C ARG A 37 7.35 9.64 8.34
N GLU A 38 6.35 10.32 7.78
CA GLU A 38 5.51 9.83 6.69
C GLU A 38 5.29 10.93 5.66
N ASP A 39 4.97 10.51 4.43
CA ASP A 39 4.83 11.39 3.27
C ASP A 39 3.43 11.29 2.64
N HIS A 40 3.29 11.85 1.44
CA HIS A 40 2.06 11.80 0.61
C HIS A 40 1.55 10.39 0.32
N THR A 41 2.40 9.36 0.44
CA THR A 41 2.03 7.95 0.24
C THR A 41 0.88 7.55 1.16
N ILE A 42 1.08 7.62 2.48
CA ILE A 42 0.05 7.29 3.46
C ILE A 42 -1.01 8.40 3.51
N GLY A 43 -0.59 9.67 3.45
CA GLY A 43 -1.52 10.80 3.54
C GLY A 43 -2.60 10.77 2.47
N ASN A 44 -2.24 10.51 1.21
CA ASN A 44 -3.19 10.46 0.11
C ASN A 44 -4.12 9.25 0.18
N ILE A 45 -3.57 8.06 0.47
CA ILE A 45 -4.37 6.83 0.56
C ILE A 45 -5.41 6.96 1.69
N LEU A 46 -4.98 7.43 2.86
CA LEU A 46 -5.87 7.59 4.00
C LEU A 46 -6.95 8.66 3.75
N ARG A 47 -6.59 9.77 3.08
CA ARG A 47 -7.56 10.77 2.63
C ARG A 47 -8.61 10.13 1.72
N MET A 48 -8.20 9.35 0.73
CA MET A 48 -9.13 8.72 -0.21
C MET A 48 -10.09 7.76 0.50
N GLN A 49 -9.58 6.96 1.45
CA GLN A 49 -10.41 6.02 2.20
C GLN A 49 -11.42 6.74 3.11
N LEU A 50 -11.02 7.81 3.77
CA LEU A 50 -11.92 8.60 4.62
C LEU A 50 -13.07 9.24 3.85
N HIS A 51 -12.88 9.61 2.57
CA HIS A 51 -13.98 10.15 1.75
C HIS A 51 -14.97 9.09 1.28
N ARG A 52 -14.66 7.79 1.42
CA ARG A 52 -15.62 6.72 1.12
C ARG A 52 -16.68 6.58 2.21
N ASP A 53 -16.39 7.01 3.43
CA ASP A 53 -17.35 6.98 4.54
C ASP A 53 -18.30 8.19 4.44
N PRO A 54 -19.63 7.98 4.31
CA PRO A 54 -20.60 9.07 4.26
C PRO A 54 -20.70 9.88 5.57
N ASN A 55 -20.17 9.37 6.68
CA ASN A 55 -20.17 10.07 7.96
C ASN A 55 -19.05 11.11 8.09
N VAL A 56 -18.09 11.10 7.16
CA VAL A 56 -16.99 12.07 7.11
C VAL A 56 -17.41 13.26 6.26
N LEU A 57 -17.48 14.44 6.88
CA LEU A 57 -17.83 15.69 6.19
C LEU A 57 -16.61 16.30 5.49
N PHE A 58 -15.44 16.19 6.12
CA PHE A 58 -14.20 16.69 5.55
C PHE A 58 -13.03 15.84 6.01
N ALA A 59 -12.20 15.44 5.05
CA ALA A 59 -10.88 14.88 5.32
C ALA A 59 -9.86 15.58 4.43
N GLY A 60 -8.72 15.93 5.00
CA GLY A 60 -7.64 16.55 4.26
C GLY A 60 -6.32 16.29 4.95
N TYR A 61 -5.24 16.19 4.17
CA TYR A 61 -3.91 16.14 4.72
C TYR A 61 -3.05 17.24 4.13
N LYS A 62 -2.07 17.69 4.90
CA LYS A 62 -1.07 18.63 4.42
C LYS A 62 0.30 18.25 4.96
N LEU A 63 1.31 18.54 4.14
CA LEU A 63 2.70 18.50 4.53
C LEU A 63 3.11 19.95 4.82
N PRO A 64 3.44 20.31 6.08
CA PRO A 64 3.65 21.71 6.46
C PRO A 64 4.87 22.33 5.79
N HIS A 65 5.94 21.54 5.60
CA HIS A 65 7.14 21.97 4.91
C HIS A 65 7.91 20.76 4.35
N PRO A 66 8.43 20.78 3.10
CA PRO A 66 9.15 19.64 2.49
C PRO A 66 10.36 19.10 3.28
N LEU A 67 10.99 19.95 4.09
CA LEU A 67 12.11 19.56 4.96
C LEU A 67 11.67 18.99 6.32
N GLN A 68 10.37 19.01 6.62
CA GLN A 68 9.80 18.40 7.81
C GLN A 68 9.07 17.13 7.40
N TYR A 69 9.61 15.99 7.78
CA TYR A 69 9.05 14.68 7.49
C TYR A 69 7.89 14.38 8.44
N LYS A 70 6.78 15.10 8.29
CA LYS A 70 5.53 14.87 9.02
C LYS A 70 4.33 15.28 8.20
N ILE A 71 3.23 14.57 8.35
CA ILE A 71 1.94 14.92 7.74
C ILE A 71 0.93 15.22 8.83
N ILE A 72 0.06 16.19 8.54
CA ILE A 72 -1.06 16.55 9.41
C ILE A 72 -2.34 16.22 8.66
N VAL A 73 -3.09 15.25 9.18
CA VAL A 73 -4.39 14.83 8.67
C VAL A 73 -5.48 15.46 9.53
N ARG A 74 -6.39 16.22 8.92
CA ARG A 74 -7.56 16.80 9.57
C ARG A 74 -8.79 16.04 9.14
N ILE A 75 -9.60 15.66 10.11
CA ILE A 75 -10.84 14.90 9.93
C ILE A 75 -11.94 15.64 10.66
N HIS A 76 -13.08 15.78 9.98
CA HIS A 76 -14.30 16.35 10.52
C HIS A 76 -15.45 15.40 10.19
N THR A 77 -16.13 14.93 11.21
CA THR A 77 -17.21 13.95 11.10
C THR A 77 -18.55 14.56 11.51
N THR A 78 -19.63 13.88 11.14
CA THR A 78 -20.97 14.18 11.65
C THR A 78 -21.08 13.87 13.14
N SER A 79 -22.14 14.37 13.78
CA SER A 79 -22.43 14.18 15.21
C SER A 79 -22.59 12.73 15.66
N GLN A 80 -22.76 11.79 14.72
CA GLN A 80 -23.02 10.38 15.01
C GLN A 80 -21.72 9.55 15.12
N SER A 81 -20.60 10.04 14.60
CA SER A 81 -19.33 9.29 14.57
C SER A 81 -18.18 10.14 15.12
N SER A 82 -17.28 9.50 15.87
CA SER A 82 -16.07 10.19 16.35
C SER A 82 -14.98 10.19 15.27
N PRO A 83 -14.17 11.25 15.14
CA PRO A 83 -13.07 11.29 14.17
C PRO A 83 -12.07 10.15 14.36
N THR A 84 -11.84 9.73 15.60
CA THR A 84 -10.97 8.58 15.94
C THR A 84 -11.55 7.27 15.42
N GLN A 85 -12.86 7.07 15.52
CA GLN A 85 -13.52 5.88 15.02
C GLN A 85 -13.49 5.83 13.49
N ALA A 86 -13.80 6.94 12.81
CA ALA A 86 -13.71 7.03 11.35
C ALA A 86 -12.28 6.76 10.86
N TYR A 87 -11.27 7.26 11.58
CA TYR A 87 -9.86 7.01 11.28
C TYR A 87 -9.50 5.51 11.40
N ASN A 88 -9.88 4.86 12.49
CA ASN A 88 -9.60 3.43 12.69
C ASN A 88 -10.33 2.56 11.66
N GLN A 89 -11.62 2.86 11.40
CA GLN A 89 -12.40 2.15 10.40
C GLN A 89 -11.77 2.24 9.01
N ALA A 90 -11.31 3.44 8.62
CA ALA A 90 -10.62 3.63 7.35
C ALA A 90 -9.33 2.80 7.25
N ILE A 91 -8.57 2.67 8.34
CA ILE A 91 -7.36 1.83 8.35
C ILE A 91 -7.72 0.35 8.21
N ASP A 92 -8.73 -0.13 8.97
CA ASP A 92 -9.15 -1.53 8.92
C ASP A 92 -9.67 -1.92 7.53
N ASP A 93 -10.39 -1.03 6.86
CA ASP A 93 -10.89 -1.27 5.51
C ASP A 93 -9.76 -1.24 4.47
N LEU A 94 -8.79 -0.34 4.64
CA LEU A 94 -7.60 -0.31 3.80
C LEU A 94 -6.78 -1.60 3.93
N ASP A 95 -6.60 -2.12 5.15
CA ASP A 95 -5.86 -3.36 5.38
C ASP A 95 -6.56 -4.55 4.69
N LYS A 96 -7.90 -4.65 4.80
CA LYS A 96 -8.68 -5.68 4.09
C LYS A 96 -8.52 -5.57 2.57
N GLU A 97 -8.57 -4.36 2.02
CA GLU A 97 -8.38 -4.13 0.57
C GLU A 97 -6.99 -4.57 0.11
N LEU A 98 -5.94 -4.24 0.86
CA LEU A 98 -4.57 -4.65 0.56
C LEU A 98 -4.38 -6.16 0.68
N GLN A 99 -4.98 -6.79 1.69
CA GLN A 99 -4.96 -8.25 1.82
C GLN A 99 -5.67 -8.94 0.66
N HIS A 100 -6.81 -8.40 0.21
CA HIS A 100 -7.53 -8.92 -0.95
C HIS A 100 -6.70 -8.79 -2.23
N LEU A 101 -6.10 -7.62 -2.46
CA LEU A 101 -5.20 -7.39 -3.59
C LEU A 101 -4.02 -8.36 -3.60
N LYS A 102 -3.37 -8.56 -2.45
CA LYS A 102 -2.24 -9.48 -2.31
C LYS A 102 -2.64 -10.91 -2.68
N LYS A 103 -3.76 -11.41 -2.15
CA LYS A 103 -4.25 -12.78 -2.44
C LYS A 103 -4.60 -12.96 -3.91
N ALA A 104 -5.25 -11.97 -4.53
CA ALA A 104 -5.59 -12.00 -5.95
C ALA A 104 -4.34 -12.01 -6.82
N PHE A 105 -3.33 -11.20 -6.46
CA PHE A 105 -2.05 -11.16 -7.16
C PHE A 105 -1.28 -12.48 -7.04
N GLU A 106 -1.16 -13.05 -5.84
CA GLU A 106 -0.50 -14.34 -5.61
C GLU A 106 -1.21 -15.47 -6.39
N SER A 107 -2.54 -15.49 -6.38
CA SER A 107 -3.32 -16.50 -7.10
C SER A 107 -3.11 -16.40 -8.61
N GLY A 108 -3.13 -15.17 -9.17
CA GLY A 108 -2.85 -14.92 -10.58
C GLY A 108 -1.42 -15.29 -10.97
N PHE A 109 -0.45 -14.98 -10.11
CA PHE A 109 0.95 -15.32 -10.31
C PHE A 109 1.18 -16.84 -10.35
N MET A 110 0.57 -17.59 -9.43
CA MET A 110 0.67 -19.05 -9.41
C MET A 110 0.04 -19.69 -10.66
N LEU A 111 -1.07 -19.14 -11.14
CA LEU A 111 -1.71 -19.60 -12.38
C LEU A 111 -0.84 -19.30 -13.61
N LEU A 112 -0.19 -18.13 -13.66
CA LEU A 112 0.74 -17.81 -14.74
C LEU A 112 1.94 -18.76 -14.75
N GLN A 113 2.50 -19.08 -13.57
CA GLN A 113 3.62 -20.01 -13.46
C GLN A 113 3.26 -21.41 -13.95
N SER A 114 2.08 -21.93 -13.61
CA SER A 114 1.67 -23.26 -14.06
C SER A 114 1.51 -23.34 -15.57
N VAL A 115 0.96 -22.30 -16.20
CA VAL A 115 0.84 -22.20 -17.67
C VAL A 115 2.21 -22.16 -18.34
N VAL A 116 3.13 -21.32 -17.84
CA VAL A 116 4.50 -21.22 -18.38
C VAL A 116 5.25 -22.55 -18.23
N GLU A 117 5.11 -23.25 -17.10
CA GLU A 117 5.73 -24.56 -16.87
C GLU A 117 5.17 -25.63 -17.83
N GLU A 118 3.87 -25.58 -18.11
CA GLU A 118 3.21 -26.50 -19.04
C GLU A 118 3.64 -26.27 -20.49
N GLU A 119 3.74 -25.02 -20.92
CA GLU A 119 4.30 -24.66 -22.23
C GLU A 119 5.76 -25.06 -22.35
N ARG A 120 6.57 -24.84 -21.31
CA ARG A 120 7.98 -25.26 -21.28
C ARG A 120 8.12 -26.79 -21.40
N ARG A 121 7.23 -27.57 -20.77
CA ARG A 121 7.18 -29.03 -20.95
C ARG A 121 6.79 -29.42 -22.36
N LYS A 122 5.75 -28.81 -22.95
CA LYS A 122 5.33 -29.07 -24.33
C LYS A 122 6.46 -28.78 -25.32
N ASN A 123 7.15 -27.65 -25.16
CA ASN A 123 8.25 -27.26 -26.04
C ASN A 123 9.48 -28.18 -25.87
N LYS A 124 9.84 -28.56 -24.64
CA LYS A 124 10.88 -29.58 -24.40
C LYS A 124 10.52 -30.92 -25.05
N LYS A 125 9.27 -31.36 -24.96
CA LYS A 125 8.80 -32.62 -25.55
C LYS A 125 8.88 -32.59 -27.09
N ILE A 126 8.53 -31.47 -27.73
CA ILE A 126 8.66 -31.27 -29.18
C ILE A 126 10.13 -31.33 -29.62
N ILE A 127 11.04 -30.66 -28.89
CA ILE A 127 12.47 -30.68 -29.19
C ILE A 127 13.02 -32.10 -29.06
N TRP A 128 12.69 -32.81 -27.98
CA TRP A 128 13.14 -34.20 -27.75
C TRP A 128 12.68 -35.15 -28.87
N PHE A 129 11.43 -35.03 -29.33
CA PHE A 129 10.91 -35.83 -30.45
C PHE A 129 11.68 -35.55 -31.76
N LYS A 130 11.95 -34.28 -32.08
CA LYS A 130 12.72 -33.91 -33.28
C LYS A 130 14.15 -34.42 -33.25
N THR A 131 14.79 -34.46 -32.08
CA THR A 131 16.16 -34.98 -31.95
C THR A 131 16.19 -36.49 -32.19
N GLN A 132 15.21 -37.25 -31.68
CA GLN A 132 15.14 -38.69 -31.92
C GLN A 132 14.89 -39.05 -33.39
N GLU A 133 14.07 -38.27 -34.11
CA GLU A 133 13.86 -38.46 -35.55
C GLU A 133 15.14 -38.16 -36.35
N HIS A 134 15.90 -37.13 -35.98
CA HIS A 134 17.16 -36.79 -36.64
C HIS A 134 18.24 -37.86 -36.39
N ASP A 135 18.38 -38.34 -35.16
CA ASP A 135 19.35 -39.39 -34.82
C ASP A 135 18.99 -40.74 -35.46
N ALA A 136 17.70 -41.06 -35.60
CA ALA A 136 17.24 -42.25 -36.30
C ALA A 136 17.49 -42.18 -37.82
N LEU A 137 17.34 -41.01 -38.44
CA LEU A 137 17.65 -40.82 -39.87
C LEU A 137 19.16 -40.91 -40.16
N CYS A 138 20.01 -40.42 -39.25
CA CYS A 138 21.46 -40.55 -39.40
C CYS A 138 22.00 -41.97 -39.19
N ALA A 139 21.26 -42.88 -38.54
CA ALA A 139 21.70 -44.25 -38.29
C ALA A 139 21.36 -45.25 -39.43
N VAL A 140 20.59 -44.82 -40.44
CA VAL A 140 20.11 -45.66 -41.56
C VAL A 140 20.88 -45.38 -42.87
N LEU A 141 21.76 -44.37 -42.88
CA LEU A 141 22.70 -44.04 -43.97
C LEU A 141 24.11 -44.52 -43.62
#